data_AF-A0A453ENG4-F1
#
_entry.id   AF-A0A453ENG4-F1
#
_cell.length_a   1.000
_cell.length_b   1.000
_cell.length_c   1.000
_cell.angle_alpha   90.00
_cell.angle_beta   90.00
_cell.angle_gamma   90.00
#
_symmetry.space_group_name_H-M   'P 1'
#
loop_
_entity.id
_entity.type
_entity.pdbx_description
1 polymer ?
#
loop_
_entity_poly.entity_id
_entity_poly.type
_entity_poly.pdbx_seq_one_letter_code
_entity_poly.pdbx_strand_id
1 'polypeptide(L)'
;MFNHFNARKIYNVVDDDPAPRSEVFAFAQSLIEKRYPDLAADSAESNSQSRIIAAEKRVSNGRLKQELGVRLAHPSYRSGLQSILDSWLEGNQ
;
A
#
# COMPACT_ATOMS: atom_id res chain seq x y z
N MET A 1 14.19 -33.92 27.69
CA MET A 1 13.14 -33.08 27.09
C MET A 1 13.85 -32.08 26.18
N PHE A 2 13.88 -32.31 24.87
CA PHE A 2 14.58 -31.42 23.94
C PHE A 2 13.80 -30.10 23.86
N ASN A 3 14.45 -29.02 24.26
CA ASN A 3 13.97 -27.66 24.11
C ASN A 3 13.68 -27.45 22.62
N HIS A 4 12.40 -27.30 22.28
CA HIS A 4 11.97 -27.06 20.90
C HIS A 4 12.61 -25.73 20.49
N PHE A 5 13.65 -25.79 19.65
CA PHE A 5 14.25 -24.61 19.02
C PHE A 5 13.11 -23.70 18.59
N ASN A 6 13.09 -22.45 19.09
CA ASN A 6 12.10 -21.45 18.72
C ASN A 6 11.92 -21.44 17.20
N ALA A 7 10.84 -22.08 16.72
CA ALA A 7 10.51 -22.09 15.31
C ALA A 7 10.34 -20.63 14.91
N ARG A 8 11.21 -20.15 14.00
CA ARG A 8 11.19 -18.75 13.54
C ARG A 8 9.79 -18.45 13.02
N LYS A 9 9.09 -17.52 13.67
CA LYS A 9 7.76 -17.08 13.26
C LYS A 9 7.88 -16.12 12.08
N ILE A 10 7.03 -16.31 11.07
CA ILE A 10 6.91 -15.44 9.90
C ILE A 10 5.61 -14.64 10.04
N TYR A 11 5.68 -13.34 9.75
CA TYR A 11 4.57 -12.40 9.79
C TYR A 11 4.48 -11.66 8.45
N ASN A 12 3.28 -11.59 7.88
CA ASN A 12 3.02 -10.74 6.73
C ASN A 12 2.76 -9.30 7.21
N VAL A 13 3.47 -8.34 6.62
CA VAL A 13 3.27 -6.92 6.87
C VAL A 13 2.58 -6.33 5.64
N VAL A 14 1.25 -6.38 5.67
CA VAL A 14 0.36 -5.85 4.63
C VAL A 14 -0.79 -5.11 5.31
N ASP A 15 -1.44 -4.21 4.58
CA ASP A 15 -2.63 -3.51 5.05
C ASP A 15 -3.85 -4.45 5.17
N ASP A 16 -5.02 -3.89 5.51
CA ASP A 16 -6.28 -4.62 5.67
C ASP A 16 -7.14 -4.63 4.40
N ASP A 17 -6.71 -3.94 3.35
CA ASP A 17 -7.54 -3.59 2.20
C ASP A 17 -6.92 -4.13 0.90
N PRO A 18 -7.01 -5.46 0.66
CA PRO A 18 -6.46 -6.07 -0.54
C PRO A 18 -7.22 -5.60 -1.78
N ALA A 19 -6.57 -4.76 -2.59
CA ALA A 19 -7.11 -4.23 -3.83
C ALA A 19 -6.31 -4.69 -5.07
N PRO A 20 -6.93 -4.75 -6.26
CA PRO A 20 -6.20 -4.89 -7.51
C PRO A 20 -5.19 -3.77 -7.67
N ARG A 21 -4.04 -4.08 -8.28
CA ARG A 21 -2.97 -3.08 -8.45
C ARG A 21 -3.42 -1.88 -9.28
N SER A 22 -4.27 -2.12 -10.28
CA SER A 22 -4.87 -1.08 -11.12
C SER A 22 -5.72 -0.10 -10.32
N GLU A 23 -6.46 -0.57 -9.31
CA GLU A 23 -7.28 0.27 -8.46
C GLU A 23 -6.42 1.19 -7.58
N VAL A 24 -5.35 0.64 -7.00
CA VAL A 24 -4.40 1.42 -6.19
C VAL A 24 -3.76 2.54 -7.01
N PHE A 25 -3.34 2.24 -8.25
CA PHE A 25 -2.78 3.24 -9.16
C PHE A 25 -3.80 4.28 -9.59
N ALA A 26 -5.01 3.87 -9.95
CA ALA A 26 -6.08 4.81 -10.33
C ALA A 26 -6.39 5.78 -9.18
N PHE A 27 -6.42 5.29 -7.93
CA PHE A 27 -6.60 6.16 -6.78
C PHE A 27 -5.42 7.10 -6.56
N ALA A 28 -4.19 6.62 -6.66
CA ALA A 28 -2.99 7.47 -6.55
C ALA A 28 -2.99 8.59 -7.59
N GLN A 29 -3.32 8.27 -8.85
CA GLN A 29 -3.48 9.25 -9.92
C GLN A 29 -4.56 10.27 -9.56
N SER A 30 -5.74 9.82 -9.12
CA SER A 30 -6.84 10.71 -8.73
C SER A 30 -6.47 11.69 -7.61
N LEU A 31 -5.61 11.27 -6.67
CA LEU A 31 -5.12 12.14 -5.60
C LEU A 31 -4.20 13.24 -6.14
N ILE A 32 -3.29 12.88 -7.06
CA ILE A 32 -2.37 13.83 -7.69
C ILE A 32 -3.14 14.81 -8.56
N GLU A 33 -4.04 14.34 -9.42
CA GLU A 33 -4.85 15.18 -10.32
C GLU A 33 -5.75 16.14 -9.55
N LYS A 34 -6.40 15.67 -8.48
CA LYS A 34 -7.22 16.51 -7.61
C LYS A 34 -6.41 17.62 -6.95
N ARG A 35 -5.15 17.33 -6.59
CA ARG A 35 -4.30 18.26 -5.86
C ARG A 35 -3.55 19.23 -6.78
N TYR A 36 -3.04 18.73 -7.89
CA TYR A 36 -2.21 19.45 -8.85
C TYR A 36 -2.84 19.35 -10.24
N PRO A 37 -3.99 20.02 -10.46
CA PRO A 37 -4.71 19.94 -11.73
C PRO A 37 -3.85 20.37 -12.92
N ASP A 38 -2.91 21.29 -12.71
CA ASP A 38 -2.01 21.78 -13.76
C ASP A 38 -0.93 20.75 -14.17
N LEU A 39 -0.55 19.83 -13.27
CA LEU A 39 0.40 18.75 -13.58
C LEU A 39 -0.26 17.56 -14.30
N ALA A 40 -1.59 17.45 -14.19
CA ALA A 40 -2.36 16.37 -14.81
C ALA A 40 -2.46 16.50 -16.34
N ALA A 41 -2.31 17.71 -16.88
CA ALA A 41 -2.44 17.96 -18.32
C ALA A 41 -1.31 17.32 -19.16
N ASP A 42 -0.15 17.05 -18.55
CA ASP A 42 1.06 16.54 -19.23
C ASP A 42 1.34 15.05 -18.99
N SER A 43 0.46 14.32 -18.28
CA SER A 43 0.70 12.89 -18.00
C SER A 43 0.42 12.04 -19.25
N ALA A 44 1.42 11.93 -20.13
CA ALA A 44 1.42 11.02 -21.27
C ALA A 44 1.17 9.58 -20.81
N GLU A 45 0.28 8.87 -21.52
CA GLU A 45 -0.11 7.49 -21.27
C GLU A 45 1.12 6.56 -21.11
N SER A 46 1.41 6.18 -19.86
CA SER A 46 2.38 5.15 -19.58
C SER A 46 1.80 3.78 -19.96
N ASN A 47 2.04 3.37 -21.21
CA ASN A 47 1.69 2.07 -21.79
C ASN A 47 2.50 0.89 -21.18
N SER A 48 2.69 0.88 -19.86
CA SER A 48 3.48 -0.10 -19.11
C SER A 48 2.64 -1.22 -18.48
N GLN A 49 1.36 -1.32 -18.85
CA GLN A 49 0.39 -2.26 -18.27
C GLN A 49 0.63 -3.73 -18.67
N SER A 50 1.38 -3.99 -19.74
CA SER A 50 1.45 -5.32 -20.37
C SER A 50 2.41 -6.33 -19.72
N ARG A 51 3.28 -5.92 -18.78
CA ARG A 51 4.26 -6.82 -18.12
C ARG A 51 3.86 -7.33 -16.73
N ILE A 52 2.70 -6.93 -16.20
CA ILE A 52 2.46 -6.90 -14.74
C ILE A 52 1.53 -8.02 -14.21
N ILE A 53 0.99 -8.89 -15.09
CA ILE A 53 -0.07 -9.87 -14.72
C ILE A 53 0.41 -11.03 -13.81
N ALA A 54 1.71 -11.21 -13.58
CA ALA A 54 2.24 -12.50 -13.11
C ALA A 54 1.76 -13.00 -11.71
N ALA A 55 1.19 -12.18 -10.82
CA ALA A 55 0.33 -12.66 -9.72
C ALA A 55 -0.21 -11.51 -8.85
N GLU A 56 -1.54 -11.39 -8.73
CA GLU A 56 -2.19 -10.72 -7.60
C GLU A 56 -2.45 -11.74 -6.48
N LYS A 57 -2.21 -11.34 -5.23
CA LYS A 57 -2.41 -12.21 -4.06
C LYS A 57 -3.16 -11.46 -2.97
N ARG A 58 -4.06 -12.16 -2.29
CA ARG A 58 -4.64 -11.72 -1.02
C ARG A 58 -3.84 -12.36 0.11
N VAL A 59 -3.32 -11.55 1.02
CA VAL A 59 -2.40 -12.00 2.07
C VAL A 59 -2.97 -11.58 3.43
N SER A 60 -3.07 -12.51 4.38
CA SER A 60 -3.57 -12.21 5.73
C SER A 60 -2.45 -11.62 6.59
N ASN A 61 -2.76 -10.53 7.30
CA ASN A 61 -1.94 -9.93 8.36
C ASN A 61 -2.41 -10.33 9.78
N GLY A 62 -3.34 -11.29 9.91
CA GLY A 62 -3.97 -11.63 11.19
C GLY A 62 -2.95 -11.99 12.27
N ARG A 63 -1.87 -12.70 11.91
CA ARG A 63 -0.78 -13.05 12.83
C ARG A 63 -0.05 -11.81 13.39
N LEU A 64 0.20 -10.82 12.54
CA LEU A 64 0.83 -9.56 12.93
C LEU A 64 0.00 -8.84 14.00
N LYS A 65 -1.33 -8.80 13.81
CA LYS A 65 -2.25 -8.13 14.72
C LYS A 65 -2.49 -8.90 16.01
N GLN A 66 -2.71 -10.21 15.92
CA GLN A 66 -3.10 -11.04 17.06
C GLN A 66 -1.92 -11.35 17.99
N GLU A 67 -0.76 -11.71 17.43
CA GLU A 67 0.40 -12.12 18.24
C GLU A 67 1.28 -10.94 18.65
N LEU A 68 1.40 -9.89 17.82
CA LEU A 68 2.24 -8.73 18.11
C LEU A 68 1.47 -7.48 18.53
N GLY A 69 0.13 -7.50 18.49
CA GLY A 69 -0.71 -6.37 18.90
C GLY A 69 -0.59 -5.13 17.99
N VAL A 70 -0.03 -5.28 16.79
CA VAL A 70 0.20 -4.16 15.86
C VAL A 70 -1.13 -3.55 15.43
N ARG A 71 -1.22 -2.22 15.54
CA ARG A 71 -2.29 -1.41 14.98
C ARG A 71 -1.70 -0.58 13.84
N LEU A 72 -2.18 -0.78 12.63
CA LEU A 72 -1.69 -0.06 11.46
C LEU A 72 -2.17 1.39 11.50
N ALA A 73 -1.24 2.34 11.31
CA ALA A 73 -1.60 3.75 11.16
C ALA A 73 -2.42 3.98 9.87
N HIS A 74 -2.11 3.21 8.83
CA HIS A 74 -2.80 3.23 7.54
C HIS A 74 -3.30 1.81 7.21
N PRO A 75 -4.53 1.45 7.61
CA PRO A 75 -5.08 0.12 7.38
C PRO A 75 -5.52 -0.10 5.93
N SER A 76 -5.48 0.92 5.07
CA SER A 76 -5.79 0.79 3.64
C SER A 76 -4.83 1.58 2.77
N TYR A 77 -4.66 1.13 1.53
CA TYR A 77 -3.92 1.86 0.50
C TYR A 77 -4.42 3.30 0.36
N ARG A 78 -5.74 3.53 0.53
CA ARG A 78 -6.34 4.88 0.45
C ARG A 78 -5.81 5.79 1.55
N SER A 79 -5.85 5.32 2.80
CA SER A 79 -5.36 6.08 3.95
C SER A 79 -3.85 6.33 3.87
N GLY A 80 -3.07 5.36 3.38
CA GLY A 80 -1.62 5.49 3.25
C GLY A 80 -1.22 6.46 2.15
N LEU A 81 -1.80 6.34 0.96
CA LEU A 81 -1.49 7.24 -0.17
C LEU A 81 -1.92 8.69 0.11
N GLN A 82 -3.08 8.90 0.75
CA GLN A 82 -3.49 10.23 1.18
C GLN A 82 -2.50 10.82 2.18
N SER A 83 -2.06 10.04 3.19
CA SER A 83 -1.07 10.51 4.16
C SER A 83 0.27 10.85 3.53
N ILE A 84 0.74 10.09 2.53
CA ILE A 84 1.97 10.39 1.79
C ILE A 84 1.84 11.73 1.07
N LEU A 85 0.70 11.98 0.40
CA LEU A 85 0.43 13.25 -0.27
C LEU A 85 0.40 14.41 0.73
N ASP A 86 -0.23 14.20 1.89
CA ASP A 86 -0.36 15.22 2.93
C ASP A 86 1.00 15.58 3.56
N SER A 87 1.81 14.56 3.91
CA SER A 87 3.15 14.77 4.49
C SER A 87 4.14 15.43 3.52
N TRP A 88 4.00 15.21 2.21
CA TRP A 88 4.85 15.88 1.22
C TRP A 88 4.69 17.40 1.24
N LEU A 89 3.52 17.91 1.63
CA LEU A 89 3.27 19.35 1.69
C LEU A 89 3.84 19.97 2.94
N GLU A 90 3.71 19.28 4.07
CA GLU A 90 4.28 19.73 5.34
C GLU A 90 5.80 19.93 5.23
N GLY A 91 6.47 19.13 4.39
CA GLY A 91 7.91 19.26 4.12
C GLY A 91 8.31 20.25 3.02
N ASN A 92 7.36 20.77 2.24
CA ASN A 92 7.59 21.70 1.13
C ASN A 92 6.90 23.07 1.33
N GLN A 93 6.45 23.36 2.54
CA GLN A 93 6.10 24.70 3.01
C GLN A 93 7.32 25.38 3.62
#